data_AF-A0A5K1E1N0-F1
#
_entry.id   AF-A0A5K1E1N0-F1
#
_cell.length_a   1.000
_cell.length_b   1.000
_cell.length_c   1.000
_cell.angle_alpha   90.00
_cell.angle_beta   90.00
_cell.angle_gamma   90.00
#
_symmetry.space_group_name_H-M   'P 1'
#
loop_
_entity.id
_entity.type
_entity.pdbx_description
1 polymer ?
#
loop_
_entity_poly.entity_id
_entity_poly.type
_entity_poly.pdbx_seq_one_letter_code
_entity_poly.pdbx_strand_id
1 'polypeptide(L)' 'VWILCNDCGATSLVNFHFVAQKCLNCKSYNTRQTGGASPSSASCSS' A
#
# COMPACT_ATOMS: atom_id res chain seq x y z
N VAL A 1 -6.09 -1.90 4.92
CA VAL A 1 -5.74 -1.36 3.59
C VAL A 1 -5.06 -2.44 2.78
N TRP A 2 -5.48 -2.60 1.53
CA TRP A 2 -4.78 -3.44 0.57
C TRP A 2 -3.53 -2.71 0.08
N ILE A 3 -2.39 -3.37 0.17
CA ILE A 3 -1.12 -2.85 -0.33
C ILE A 3 -0.51 -3.82 -1.33
N LEU A 4 0.25 -3.28 -2.28
CA LEU A 4 1.17 -4.03 -3.12
C LEU A 4 2.59 -3.60 -2.76
N CYS A 5 3.48 -4.57 -2.54
CA CYS A 5 4.90 -4.29 -2.39
C CYS A 5 5.57 -4.10 -3.75
N ASN A 6 6.31 -3.01 -3.90
CA ASN A 6 7.01 -2.72 -5.16
C ASN A 6 8.27 -3.58 -5.33
N ASP A 7 8.85 -4.10 -4.25
CA ASP A 7 10.09 -4.87 -4.32
C ASP A 7 9.85 -6.35 -4.63
N CYS A 8 8.82 -6.95 -4.04
CA CYS A 8 8.51 -8.38 -4.22
C CYS A 8 7.19 -8.65 -4.94
N GLY A 9 6.42 -7.62 -5.28
CA GLY A 9 5.12 -7.77 -5.97
C GLY A 9 4.02 -8.41 -5.11
N ALA A 10 4.26 -8.66 -3.82
CA ALA A 10 3.26 -9.29 -2.96
C ALA A 10 2.16 -8.30 -2.60
N THR A 11 0.91 -8.73 -2.77
CA THR A 11 -0.26 -8.03 -2.27
C THR A 11 -0.56 -8.50 -0.85
N SER A 12 -0.83 -7.60 0.08
CA SER A 12 -1.14 -7.94 1.47
C SER A 12 -2.22 -7.02 2.02
N LEU A 13 -3.07 -7.56 2.89
CA LEU A 13 -3.98 -6.76 3.69
C LEU A 13 -3.28 -6.44 5.01
N VAL A 14 -3.12 -5.15 5.29
CA VAL A 14 -2.46 -4.66 6.50
C VAL A 14 -3.38 -3.68 7.23
N ASN A 15 -3.23 -3.60 8.55
CA ASN A 15 -3.94 -2.61 9.34
C ASN A 15 -3.45 -1.21 8.98
N PHE A 16 -4.39 -0.28 8.81
CA PHE A 16 -4.04 1.10 8.56
C PHE A 16 -3.29 1.66 9.78
N HIS A 17 -2.04 2.05 9.55
CA HIS A 17 -1.17 2.71 10.50
C HIS A 17 -0.59 3.92 9.79
N PHE A 18 -0.68 5.08 10.44
CA PHE A 18 -0.24 6.37 9.89
C PHE A 18 1.26 6.40 9.56
N VAL A 19 2.06 5.57 10.24
CA VAL A 19 3.53 5.62 10.18
C VAL A 19 4.08 4.95 8.93
N ALA A 20 3.69 3.71 8.62
CA ALA A 20 4.11 3.02 7.39
C ALA A 20 3.31 1.73 7.19
N GLN A 21 3.25 1.26 5.93
CA GLN A 21 2.64 -0.02 5.57
C GLN A 21 3.75 -1.01 5.19
N LYS A 22 4.08 -1.91 6.12
CA LYS A 22 5.16 -2.90 5.93
C LYS A 22 4.64 -4.13 5.17
N CYS A 23 5.36 -4.54 4.13
CA CYS A 23 5.15 -5.83 3.50
C CYS A 23 5.57 -6.95 4.47
N LEU A 24 4.66 -7.87 4.78
CA LEU A 24 4.97 -9.01 5.65
C LEU A 24 5.81 -10.09 4.95
N ASN A 25 5.88 -10.04 3.61
CA ASN A 25 6.58 -11.05 2.80
C ASN A 25 8.09 -10.79 2.76
N CYS A 26 8.50 -9.59 2.37
CA CYS A 26 9.91 -9.21 2.25
C CYS A 26 10.39 -8.21 3.32
N LYS A 27 9.50 -7.80 4.24
CA LYS A 27 9.78 -6.80 5.30
C LYS A 27 10.11 -5.39 4.77
N SER A 28 9.94 -5.13 3.47
CA SER A 28 10.10 -3.81 2.89
C SER A 28 8.92 -2.89 3.24
N TYR A 29 9.20 -1.59 3.33
CA TYR A 29 8.19 -0.54 3.46
C TYR A 29 7.88 0.14 2.13
N ASN A 30 8.53 -0.29 1.03
CA ASN A 30 8.25 0.17 -0.32
C ASN A 30 6.95 -0.47 -0.83
N THR A 31 5.82 0.07 -0.38
CA THR A 31 4.49 -0.45 -0.67
C THR A 31 3.57 0.67 -1.15
N ARG A 32 2.66 0.34 -2.06
CA ARG A 32 1.60 1.25 -2.54
C ARG A 32 0.25 0.71 -2.13
N GLN A 33 -0.66 1.59 -1.71
CA GLN A 33 -2.03 1.18 -1.45
C GLN A 33 -2.72 0.90 -2.80
N THR A 34 -3.28 -0.28 -2.93
CA THR A 34 -4.09 -0.67 -4.09
C THR A 34 -5.54 -0.52 -3.66
N GLY A 35 -6.19 0.55 -4.14
CA GLY A 35 -7.52 0.98 -3.70
C GLY A 35 -8.61 -0.06 -3.94
N GLY A 36 -8.82 -0.95 -2.97
CA GLY A 36 -10.08 -1.62 -2.72
C GLY A 36 -10.81 -0.85 -1.62
N ALA A 37 -11.76 -0.01 -2.02
CA ALA A 37 -12.67 0.81 -1.20
C ALA A 37 -12.09 2.05 -0.48
N SER A 38 -11.81 3.12 -1.23
CA SER A 38 -12.47 4.44 -1.11
C SER A 38 -11.88 5.45 -2.12
N PRO A 39 -12.70 6.24 -2.86
CA PRO A 39 -12.29 7.06 -3.99
C PRO A 39 -11.85 8.47 -3.55
N SER A 40 -10.80 8.57 -2.75
CA SER A 40 -10.32 9.88 -2.32
C SER A 40 -8.83 10.00 -2.60
N SER A 41 -8.50 10.93 -3.49
CA SER A 41 -7.15 11.45 -3.79
C SER A 41 -6.19 10.55 -4.57
N ALA A 42 -6.52 10.29 -5.84
CA ALA A 42 -5.50 10.31 -6.89
C ALA A 42 -5.84 11.47 -7.85
N SER A 43 -5.64 12.69 -7.37
CA SER A 43 -5.65 13.88 -8.22
C SER A 43 -4.19 14.26 -8.45
N CYS A 44 -3.57 13.67 -9.48
CA CYS A 44 -2.39 14.29 -10.08
C CYS A 44 -2.89 15.43 -10.98
N SER A 45 -2.94 16.64 -10.43
CA SER A 45 -3.04 17.84 -11.25
C SER A 45 -1.67 18.12 -11.84
N SER A 46 -1.53 17.96 -13.15
CA SER A 46 -0.44 18.54 -13.95
C SER A 46 -0.70 20.00 -14.24
#